data_AF-A0A257AQE6-F1
#
_entry.id   AF-A0A257AQE6-F1
#
_cell.length_a   1.000
_cell.length_b   1.000
_cell.length_c   1.000
_cell.angle_alpha   90.00
_cell.angle_beta   90.00
_cell.angle_gamma   90.00
#
_symmetry.space_group_name_H-M   'P 1'
#
loop_
_entity.id
_entity.type
_entity.pdbx_description
1 polymer ?
#
loop_
_entity_poly.entity_id
_entity_poly.type
_entity_poly.pdbx_seq_one_letter_code
_entity_poly.pdbx_strand_id
1 'polypeptide(L)'
;MRLGERKVAGYITLIEPKTRRGLIEYRLRIVTLGGERITAYIRELPPWLKLGTPADITVVHAGGRLLINQISRKSGLRGLRIAPIMIDEVAREAFTVMSGRIDGKFFSIPILDDYLVSRLPDETPSKVYGILSESEGGLRILELISEREYRIFINASRILNKIIENEKKINEYVKELLEDYVKEFD
;
A
#
# COMPACT_ATOMS: atom_id res chain seq x y z
N MET A 1 24.14 -15.69 -14.89
CA MET A 1 22.95 -14.98 -15.44
C MET A 1 22.71 -13.74 -14.61
N ARG A 2 22.77 -12.53 -15.20
CA ARG A 2 22.38 -11.30 -14.50
C ARG A 2 20.89 -11.37 -14.21
N LEU A 3 20.51 -11.47 -12.93
CA LEU A 3 19.12 -11.31 -12.50
C LEU A 3 18.66 -9.95 -13.02
N GLY A 4 17.66 -9.93 -13.90
CA GLY A 4 17.18 -8.69 -14.53
C GLY A 4 16.68 -7.74 -13.45
N GLU A 5 17.43 -6.66 -13.22
CA GLU A 5 17.02 -5.56 -12.36
C GLU A 5 16.10 -4.64 -13.15
N ARG A 6 14.94 -4.33 -12.57
CA ARG A 6 13.95 -3.43 -13.17
C ARG A 6 13.67 -2.29 -12.20
N LYS A 7 13.85 -1.06 -12.68
CA LYS A 7 13.50 0.15 -11.93
C LYS A 7 12.11 0.62 -12.34
N VAL A 8 11.25 0.86 -11.36
CA VAL A 8 9.87 1.30 -11.56
C VAL A 8 9.53 2.44 -10.61
N ALA A 9 8.71 3.37 -11.08
CA ALA A 9 8.11 4.41 -10.28
C ALA A 9 6.59 4.19 -10.22
N GLY A 10 5.99 4.27 -9.04
CA GLY A 10 4.58 4.03 -8.87
C GLY A 10 4.06 4.30 -7.47
N TYR A 11 2.80 4.00 -7.26
CA TYR A 11 2.12 4.16 -5.98
C TYR A 11 1.94 2.82 -5.30
N ILE A 12 2.19 2.77 -3.99
CA ILE A 12 1.89 1.59 -3.17
C ILE A 12 0.40 1.50 -2.95
N THR A 13 -0.25 0.49 -3.51
CA THR A 13 -1.69 0.30 -3.39
C THR A 13 -2.10 -0.84 -2.47
N LEU A 14 -1.19 -1.75 -2.15
CA LEU A 14 -1.41 -2.79 -1.15
C LEU A 14 -0.15 -3.01 -0.33
N ILE A 15 -0.31 -3.21 0.98
CA ILE A 15 0.72 -3.68 1.89
C ILE A 15 0.11 -4.82 2.70
N GLU A 16 0.60 -6.04 2.49
CA GLU A 16 0.04 -7.22 3.16
C GLU A 16 1.16 -8.10 3.73
N PRO A 17 1.15 -8.39 5.04
CA PRO A 17 2.11 -9.32 5.62
C PRO A 17 1.81 -10.75 5.14
N LYS A 18 2.87 -11.48 4.82
CA LYS A 18 2.87 -12.90 4.47
C LYS A 18 3.91 -13.60 5.31
N THR A 19 3.58 -14.80 5.78
CA THR A 19 4.55 -15.66 6.46
C THR A 19 5.09 -16.66 5.43
N ARG A 20 6.42 -16.72 5.30
CA ARG A 20 7.10 -17.68 4.43
C ARG A 20 8.27 -18.31 5.17
N ARG A 21 8.24 -19.63 5.35
CA ARG A 21 9.28 -20.39 6.07
C ARG A 21 9.59 -19.81 7.47
N GLY A 22 8.55 -19.40 8.19
CA GLY A 22 8.66 -18.81 9.53
C GLY A 22 9.13 -17.35 9.57
N LEU A 23 9.46 -16.74 8.43
CA LEU A 23 9.83 -15.32 8.34
C LEU A 23 8.68 -14.48 7.80
N ILE A 24 8.53 -13.27 8.32
CA ILE A 24 7.58 -12.29 7.80
C ILE A 24 8.19 -11.62 6.57
N GLU A 25 7.44 -11.60 5.48
CA GLU A 25 7.70 -10.78 4.30
C GLU A 25 6.43 -9.99 3.96
N TYR A 26 6.57 -8.84 3.33
CA TYR A 26 5.45 -7.99 2.94
C TYR A 26 5.25 -8.06 1.44
N ARG A 27 4.05 -8.46 1.04
CA ARG A 27 3.58 -8.37 -0.34
C ARG A 27 3.11 -6.93 -0.60
N LEU A 28 3.79 -6.26 -1.52
CA LEU A 28 3.42 -4.94 -2.00
C LEU A 28 2.75 -5.06 -3.37
N ARG A 29 1.64 -4.34 -3.56
CA ARG A 29 1.17 -4.02 -4.90
C ARG A 29 1.55 -2.58 -5.24
N ILE A 30 2.07 -2.42 -6.44
CA ILE A 30 2.54 -1.16 -6.99
C ILE A 30 1.77 -0.91 -8.28
N VAL A 31 1.12 0.24 -8.39
CA VAL A 31 0.57 0.72 -9.67
C VAL A 31 1.57 1.71 -10.24
N THR A 32 2.17 1.40 -11.38
CA THR A 32 3.12 2.29 -12.05
C THR A 32 2.40 3.52 -12.60
N LEU A 33 3.16 4.57 -12.93
CA LEU A 33 2.58 5.77 -13.57
C LEU A 33 1.95 5.47 -14.94
N GLY A 34 2.37 4.38 -15.59
CA GLY A 34 1.76 3.88 -16.83
C GLY A 34 0.51 3.01 -16.63
N GLY A 35 0.09 2.77 -15.38
CA GLY A 35 -1.09 1.96 -15.04
C GLY A 35 -0.82 0.46 -14.88
N GLU A 36 0.41 0.00 -15.07
CA GLU A 36 0.78 -1.40 -14.85
C GLU A 36 0.72 -1.77 -13.37
N ARG A 37 0.17 -2.95 -13.07
CA ARG A 37 0.13 -3.50 -11.71
C ARG A 37 1.26 -4.49 -11.50
N ILE A 38 2.12 -4.20 -10.52
CA ILE A 38 3.26 -5.04 -10.14
C ILE A 38 3.03 -5.56 -8.73
N THR A 39 3.21 -6.87 -8.54
CA THR A 39 3.25 -7.49 -7.21
C THR A 39 4.70 -7.86 -6.89
N ALA A 40 5.24 -7.29 -5.81
CA ALA A 40 6.61 -7.52 -5.37
C ALA A 40 6.68 -7.72 -3.85
N TYR A 41 7.78 -8.28 -3.36
CA TYR A 41 7.95 -8.64 -1.96
C TYR A 41 9.13 -7.93 -1.33
N ILE A 42 8.97 -7.44 -0.10
CA ILE A 42 10.02 -6.80 0.70
C ILE A 42 10.05 -7.42 2.11
N ARG A 43 11.22 -7.54 2.73
CA ARG A 43 11.31 -8.07 4.10
C ARG A 43 11.08 -7.00 5.16
N GLU A 44 11.62 -5.82 4.93
CA GLU A 44 11.57 -4.69 5.87
C GLU A 44 10.85 -3.52 5.22
N LEU A 45 9.78 -3.04 5.85
CA LEU A 45 9.07 -1.86 5.37
C LEU A 45 9.77 -0.59 5.87
N PRO A 46 10.09 0.37 4.99
CA PRO A 46 10.52 1.67 5.45
C PRO A 46 9.45 2.32 6.33
N PRO A 47 9.80 3.01 7.44
CA PRO A 47 8.82 3.63 8.36
C PRO A 47 7.89 4.66 7.70
N TRP A 48 8.31 5.21 6.57
CA TRP A 48 7.54 6.18 5.82
C TRP A 48 6.50 5.58 4.87
N LEU A 49 6.58 4.28 4.60
CA LEU A 49 5.80 3.64 3.56
C LEU A 49 4.34 3.48 4.00
N LYS A 50 3.41 4.03 3.23
CA LYS A 50 1.97 3.93 3.45
C LYS A 50 1.24 3.70 2.14
N LEU A 51 0.00 3.24 2.20
CA LEU A 51 -0.89 3.19 1.03
C LEU A 51 -1.00 4.58 0.38
N GLY A 52 -1.06 4.59 -0.95
CA GLY A 52 -1.07 5.81 -1.76
C GLY A 52 0.27 6.55 -1.83
N THR A 53 1.33 6.08 -1.18
CA THR A 53 2.63 6.77 -1.22
C THR A 53 3.36 6.50 -2.55
N PRO A 54 3.88 7.54 -3.24
CA PRO A 54 4.70 7.36 -4.41
C PRO A 54 6.12 6.90 -4.02
N ALA A 55 6.65 5.92 -4.74
CA ALA A 55 7.96 5.35 -4.47
C ALA A 55 8.72 5.05 -5.77
N ASP A 56 10.03 5.23 -5.72
CA ASP A 56 10.97 4.67 -6.69
C ASP A 56 11.44 3.31 -6.15
N ILE A 57 11.30 2.28 -6.98
CA ILE A 57 11.43 0.88 -6.56
C ILE A 57 12.31 0.15 -7.55
N THR A 58 13.32 -0.54 -7.01
CA THR A 58 14.17 -1.46 -7.77
C THR A 58 13.72 -2.88 -7.45
N VAL A 59 13.24 -3.60 -8.44
CA VAL A 59 12.84 -5.01 -8.30
C VAL A 59 13.82 -5.94 -9.01
N VAL A 60 14.04 -7.12 -8.43
CA VAL A 60 14.83 -8.22 -9.01
C VAL A 60 13.97 -9.48 -9.08
N HIS A 61 14.09 -10.22 -10.17
CA HIS A 61 13.35 -11.47 -10.34
C HIS A 61 14.10 -12.64 -9.71
N ALA A 62 13.59 -13.21 -8.61
CA ALA A 62 14.23 -14.32 -7.91
C ALA A 62 13.21 -15.40 -7.55
N GLY A 63 13.42 -16.63 -8.03
CA GLY A 63 12.56 -17.79 -7.70
C GLY A 63 11.10 -17.61 -8.13
N GLY A 64 10.87 -17.08 -9.33
CA GLY A 64 9.53 -16.90 -9.91
C GLY A 64 8.73 -15.72 -9.34
N ARG A 65 9.38 -14.82 -8.59
CA ARG A 65 8.75 -13.64 -7.99
C ARG A 65 9.64 -12.42 -8.06
N LEU A 66 9.03 -11.24 -7.91
CA LEU A 66 9.74 -9.97 -7.81
C LEU A 66 10.05 -9.66 -6.35
N LEU A 67 11.33 -9.44 -6.07
CA LEU A 67 11.79 -8.94 -4.77
C LEU A 67 12.18 -7.47 -4.90
N ILE A 68 11.79 -6.68 -3.92
CA ILE A 68 12.20 -5.29 -3.81
C ILE A 68 13.60 -5.27 -3.21
N ASN A 69 14.58 -4.87 -4.04
CA ASN A 69 15.96 -4.70 -3.62
C ASN A 69 16.17 -3.32 -2.98
N GLN A 70 15.55 -2.28 -3.54
CA GLN A 70 15.60 -0.92 -3.02
C GLN A 70 14.25 -0.24 -3.16
N ILE A 71 13.91 0.59 -2.18
CA ILE A 71 12.71 1.43 -2.20
C ILE A 71 13.04 2.78 -1.56
N SER A 72 12.69 3.87 -2.26
CA SER A 72 12.87 5.23 -1.76
C SER A 72 11.61 6.06 -2.04
N ARG A 73 11.47 7.17 -1.30
CA ARG A 73 10.39 8.13 -1.57
C ARG A 73 10.62 8.75 -2.93
N LYS A 74 9.59 8.76 -3.76
CA LYS A 74 9.61 9.51 -5.02
C LYS A 74 9.26 10.96 -4.76
N SER A 75 10.21 11.86 -5.00
CA SER A 75 9.99 13.30 -4.92
C SER A 75 9.16 13.80 -6.11
N GLY A 76 8.48 14.93 -5.94
CA GLY A 76 7.70 15.58 -7.01
C GLY A 76 6.31 14.98 -7.27
N LEU A 77 5.95 13.85 -6.64
CA LEU A 77 4.59 13.31 -6.68
C LEU A 77 3.88 13.47 -5.34
N ARG A 78 2.60 13.81 -5.38
CA ARG A 78 1.74 13.85 -4.19
C ARG A 78 1.25 12.44 -3.86
N GLY A 79 1.05 12.17 -2.58
CA GLY A 79 0.37 10.96 -2.13
C GLY A 79 -1.04 10.88 -2.71
N LEU A 80 -1.46 9.67 -3.08
CA LEU A 80 -2.82 9.43 -3.50
C LEU A 80 -3.78 9.51 -2.33
N ARG A 81 -4.98 9.96 -2.65
CA ARG A 81 -6.06 10.08 -1.68
C ARG A 81 -6.65 8.70 -1.42
N ILE A 82 -6.88 8.37 -0.15
CA ILE A 82 -7.67 7.22 0.26
C ILE A 82 -8.99 7.75 0.78
N ALA A 83 -10.11 7.37 0.17
CA ALA A 83 -11.42 7.89 0.53
C ALA A 83 -12.46 6.77 0.61
N PRO A 84 -13.46 6.90 1.50
CA PRO A 84 -14.61 6.02 1.46
C PRO A 84 -15.40 6.23 0.17
N ILE A 85 -15.82 5.13 -0.44
CA ILE A 85 -16.69 5.06 -1.59
C ILE A 85 -17.95 4.34 -1.17
N MET A 86 -19.11 4.92 -1.47
CA MET A 86 -20.37 4.21 -1.44
C MET A 86 -20.61 3.62 -2.82
N ILE A 87 -20.54 2.30 -2.98
CA ILE A 87 -20.91 1.64 -4.23
C ILE A 87 -22.41 1.41 -4.16
N ASP A 88 -23.15 2.05 -5.07
CA ASP A 88 -24.60 1.95 -5.12
C ASP A 88 -25.04 0.79 -6.04
N GLU A 89 -24.30 0.56 -7.13
CA GLU A 89 -24.62 -0.46 -8.14
C GLU A 89 -23.34 -0.98 -8.85
N VAL A 90 -23.36 -2.27 -9.19
CA VAL A 90 -22.36 -2.91 -10.05
C VAL A 90 -23.07 -3.63 -11.19
N ALA A 91 -23.01 -3.07 -12.40
CA ALA A 91 -23.54 -3.70 -13.60
C ALA A 91 -22.46 -4.56 -14.26
N ARG A 92 -22.77 -5.84 -14.54
CA ARG A 92 -21.85 -6.83 -15.12
C ARG A 92 -22.39 -7.34 -16.46
N GLU A 93 -22.37 -6.47 -17.47
CA GLU A 93 -22.80 -6.81 -18.83
C GLU A 93 -21.59 -7.09 -19.72
N ALA A 94 -21.47 -6.44 -20.89
CA ALA A 94 -20.31 -6.55 -21.78
C ALA A 94 -19.03 -5.97 -21.17
N PHE A 95 -19.16 -5.01 -20.25
CA PHE A 95 -18.09 -4.49 -19.40
C PHE A 95 -18.64 -4.26 -17.99
N THR A 96 -17.78 -4.35 -16.99
CA THR A 96 -18.17 -4.07 -15.60
C THR A 96 -18.22 -2.56 -15.38
N VAL A 97 -19.37 -2.04 -14.95
CA VAL A 97 -19.54 -0.64 -14.56
C VAL A 97 -19.80 -0.57 -13.07
N MET A 98 -19.08 0.32 -12.39
CA MET A 98 -19.31 0.62 -10.99
C MET A 98 -19.84 2.04 -10.85
N SER A 99 -20.99 2.16 -10.20
CA SER A 99 -21.65 3.44 -9.92
C SER A 99 -21.78 3.66 -8.42
N GLY A 100 -21.67 4.90 -7.98
CA GLY A 100 -21.70 5.22 -6.56
C GLY A 100 -21.45 6.67 -6.22
N ARG A 101 -21.01 6.91 -4.98
CA ARG A 101 -20.73 8.24 -4.45
C ARG A 101 -19.38 8.32 -3.74
N ILE A 102 -18.68 9.43 -3.99
CA ILE A 102 -17.45 9.83 -3.30
C ILE A 102 -17.65 11.27 -2.86
N ASP A 103 -17.48 11.56 -1.56
CA ASP A 103 -17.76 12.87 -0.97
C ASP A 103 -19.14 13.45 -1.33
N GLY A 104 -20.14 12.59 -1.43
CA GLY A 104 -21.50 12.97 -1.82
C GLY A 104 -21.70 13.25 -3.31
N LYS A 105 -20.65 13.23 -4.14
CA LYS A 105 -20.74 13.37 -5.60
C LYS A 105 -20.92 12.01 -6.26
N PHE A 106 -21.86 11.93 -7.18
CA PHE A 106 -22.09 10.73 -7.98
C PHE A 106 -20.94 10.48 -8.96
N PHE A 107 -20.61 9.21 -9.18
CA PHE A 107 -19.75 8.76 -10.26
C PHE A 107 -20.32 7.48 -10.88
N SER A 108 -19.98 7.24 -12.15
CA SER A 108 -20.17 5.96 -12.83
C SER A 108 -19.00 5.77 -13.77
N ILE A 109 -18.24 4.69 -13.57
CA ILE A 109 -17.02 4.43 -14.35
C ILE A 109 -16.95 2.95 -14.79
N PRO A 110 -16.46 2.69 -16.02
CA PRO A 110 -16.13 1.34 -16.43
C PRO A 110 -14.87 0.87 -15.71
N ILE A 111 -14.90 -0.36 -15.21
CA ILE A 111 -13.76 -1.04 -14.59
C ILE A 111 -13.21 -2.05 -15.60
N LEU A 112 -12.09 -1.68 -16.23
CA LEU A 112 -11.42 -2.51 -17.23
C LEU A 112 -10.36 -3.46 -16.64
N ASP A 113 -10.04 -3.28 -15.36
CA ASP A 113 -9.06 -4.12 -14.67
C ASP A 113 -9.76 -5.27 -13.95
N ASP A 114 -9.56 -6.49 -14.44
CA ASP A 114 -10.08 -7.73 -13.84
C ASP A 114 -9.75 -7.85 -12.36
N TYR A 115 -8.59 -7.33 -11.94
CA TYR A 115 -8.24 -7.34 -10.53
C TYR A 115 -9.20 -6.46 -9.72
N LEU A 116 -9.47 -5.23 -10.14
CA LEU A 116 -10.47 -4.39 -9.48
C LEU A 116 -11.87 -5.00 -9.54
N VAL A 117 -12.24 -5.64 -10.65
CA VAL A 117 -13.52 -6.37 -10.75
C VAL A 117 -13.62 -7.47 -9.70
N SER A 118 -12.53 -8.18 -9.42
CA SER A 118 -12.48 -9.21 -8.36
C SER A 118 -12.57 -8.65 -6.94
N ARG A 119 -12.47 -7.33 -6.78
CA ARG A 119 -12.50 -6.61 -5.49
C ARG A 119 -13.81 -5.87 -5.25
N LEU A 120 -14.71 -5.88 -6.22
CA LEU A 120 -16.06 -5.34 -6.07
C LEU A 120 -16.84 -6.17 -5.05
N PRO A 121 -17.72 -5.54 -4.27
CA PRO A 121 -18.59 -6.26 -3.35
C PRO A 121 -19.61 -7.11 -4.11
N ASP A 122 -20.00 -8.24 -3.52
CA ASP A 122 -21.02 -9.13 -4.08
C ASP A 122 -22.44 -8.56 -3.92
N GLU A 123 -22.65 -7.76 -2.87
CA GLU A 123 -23.92 -7.10 -2.56
C GLU A 123 -23.76 -5.57 -2.62
N THR A 124 -24.81 -4.88 -3.07
CA THR A 124 -24.89 -3.42 -3.13
C THR A 124 -26.21 -2.92 -2.51
N PRO A 125 -26.25 -1.73 -1.89
CA PRO A 125 -25.15 -0.79 -1.73
C PRO A 125 -24.10 -1.26 -0.71
N SER A 126 -22.82 -0.94 -0.94
CA SER A 126 -21.73 -1.39 -0.06
C SER A 126 -20.59 -0.38 0.04
N LYS A 127 -20.06 -0.23 1.26
CA LYS A 127 -19.04 0.76 1.60
C LYS A 127 -17.66 0.15 1.51
N VAL A 128 -16.83 0.77 0.69
CA VAL A 128 -15.43 0.38 0.49
C VAL A 128 -14.52 1.61 0.61
N TYR A 129 -13.22 1.40 0.63
CA TYR A 129 -12.21 2.45 0.57
C TYR A 129 -11.46 2.34 -0.75
N GLY A 130 -11.40 3.43 -1.50
CA GLY A 130 -10.66 3.49 -2.74
C GLY A 130 -9.34 4.24 -2.57
N ILE A 131 -8.31 3.78 -3.27
CA ILE A 131 -7.11 4.60 -3.54
C ILE A 131 -7.34 5.33 -4.85
N LEU A 132 -7.47 6.64 -4.77
CA LEU A 132 -7.95 7.49 -5.86
C LEU A 132 -6.80 8.32 -6.44
N SER A 133 -6.79 8.41 -7.77
CA SER A 133 -6.00 9.36 -8.52
C SER A 133 -6.94 10.27 -9.30
N GLU A 134 -6.87 11.56 -9.02
CA GLU A 134 -7.55 12.59 -9.81
C GLU A 134 -6.53 13.25 -10.74
N SER A 135 -6.81 13.22 -12.04
CA SER A 135 -6.04 13.96 -13.05
C SER A 135 -6.99 14.65 -14.03
N GLU A 136 -6.47 15.40 -14.99
CA GLU A 136 -7.29 16.01 -16.06
C GLU A 136 -8.13 14.97 -16.83
N GLY A 137 -7.70 13.70 -16.84
CA GLY A 137 -8.45 12.56 -17.40
C GLY A 137 -9.56 12.00 -16.51
N GLY A 138 -9.92 12.69 -15.42
CA GLY A 138 -10.99 12.31 -14.51
C GLY A 138 -10.54 11.47 -13.31
N LEU A 139 -11.53 10.99 -12.56
CA LEU A 139 -11.31 10.14 -11.40
C LEU A 139 -10.89 8.72 -11.84
N ARG A 140 -9.76 8.25 -11.30
CA ARG A 140 -9.33 6.85 -11.44
C ARG A 140 -9.25 6.18 -10.08
N ILE A 141 -9.79 4.96 -10.02
CA ILE A 141 -9.70 4.09 -8.86
C ILE A 141 -8.57 3.10 -9.12
N LEU A 142 -7.53 3.15 -8.29
CA LEU A 142 -6.35 2.29 -8.46
C LEU A 142 -6.46 1.00 -7.64
N GLU A 143 -7.20 1.03 -6.54
CA GLU A 143 -7.41 -0.09 -5.63
C GLU A 143 -8.74 0.05 -4.89
N LEU A 144 -9.36 -1.09 -4.58
CA LEU A 144 -10.55 -1.20 -3.75
C LEU A 144 -10.25 -2.06 -2.51
N ILE A 145 -10.54 -1.50 -1.35
CA ILE A 145 -10.26 -2.08 -0.04
C ILE A 145 -11.58 -2.20 0.69
N SER A 146 -11.97 -3.41 1.09
CA SER A 146 -13.18 -3.57 1.89
C SER A 146 -13.07 -2.81 3.22
N GLU A 147 -14.19 -2.40 3.80
CA GLU A 147 -14.17 -1.72 5.10
C GLU A 147 -13.51 -2.58 6.20
N ARG A 148 -13.65 -3.90 6.12
CA ARG A 148 -12.96 -4.84 7.03
C ARG A 148 -11.44 -4.77 6.87
N GLU A 149 -10.92 -4.89 5.65
CA GLU A 149 -9.48 -4.83 5.39
C GLU A 149 -8.91 -3.46 5.75
N TYR A 150 -9.63 -2.37 5.45
CA TYR A 150 -9.19 -1.02 5.79
C TYR A 150 -9.05 -0.85 7.31
N ARG A 151 -10.03 -1.33 8.10
CA ARG A 151 -9.95 -1.31 9.56
C ARG A 151 -8.78 -2.13 10.10
N ILE A 152 -8.54 -3.31 9.53
CA ILE A 152 -7.39 -4.16 9.89
C ILE A 152 -6.08 -3.40 9.62
N PHE A 153 -5.95 -2.81 8.43
CA PHE A 153 -4.77 -2.04 8.05
C PHE A 153 -4.50 -0.88 9.00
N ILE A 154 -5.51 -0.05 9.28
CA ILE A 154 -5.37 1.10 10.20
C ILE A 154 -4.98 0.63 11.61
N ASN A 155 -5.60 -0.44 12.12
CA ASN A 155 -5.28 -0.98 13.43
C ASN A 155 -3.85 -1.56 13.48
N ALA A 156 -3.44 -2.31 12.46
CA ALA A 156 -2.09 -2.87 12.36
C ALA A 156 -1.04 -1.75 12.29
N SER A 157 -1.23 -0.74 11.44
CA SER A 157 -0.33 0.42 11.38
C SER A 157 -0.23 1.15 12.72
N ARG A 158 -1.35 1.30 13.44
CA ARG A 158 -1.35 1.93 14.77
C ARG A 158 -0.55 1.12 15.79
N ILE A 159 -0.69 -0.20 15.81
CA ILE A 159 0.07 -1.09 16.70
C ILE A 159 1.56 -1.04 16.37
N LEU A 160 1.91 -1.16 15.09
CA LEU A 160 3.30 -1.11 14.62
C LEU A 160 3.98 0.21 15.01
N ASN A 161 3.30 1.35 14.82
CA ASN A 161 3.86 2.64 15.22
C ASN A 161 4.13 2.73 16.72
N LYS A 162 3.25 2.16 17.56
CA LYS A 162 3.48 2.09 19.02
C LYS A 162 4.67 1.23 19.38
N ILE A 163 4.85 0.08 18.71
CA ILE A 163 6.01 -0.80 18.92
C ILE A 163 7.30 -0.06 18.58
N ILE A 164 7.35 0.60 17.42
CA ILE A 164 8.51 1.38 16.97
C ILE A 164 8.82 2.54 17.93
N GLU A 165 7.79 3.23 18.42
CA GLU A 165 7.98 4.33 19.39
C GLU A 165 8.55 3.81 20.72
N ASN A 166 8.04 2.68 21.22
CA ASN A 166 8.54 2.08 22.45
C ASN A 166 9.98 1.58 22.31
N GLU A 167 10.32 0.97 21.17
CA GLU A 167 11.68 0.51 20.89
C GLU A 167 12.68 1.68 20.91
N LYS A 168 12.32 2.83 20.35
CA LYS A 168 13.15 4.05 20.42
C LYS A 168 13.37 4.51 21.85
N LYS A 169 12.31 4.56 22.67
CA LYS A 169 12.41 4.96 24.09
C LYS A 169 13.29 4.01 24.88
N ILE A 170 13.17 2.70 24.64
CA ILE A 170 14.03 1.70 25.27
C ILE A 170 15.49 1.91 24.86
N ASN A 171 15.76 2.12 23.58
CA ASN A 171 17.12 2.35 23.09
C ASN A 171 17.73 3.64 23.65
N GLU A 172 16.94 4.72 23.78
CA GLU A 172 17.38 5.96 24.45
C GLU A 172 17.70 5.72 25.92
N TYR A 173 16.81 5.04 26.65
CA TYR A 173 17.02 4.70 28.07
C TYR A 173 18.26 3.83 28.30
N VAL A 174 18.46 2.79 27.48
CA VAL A 174 19.66 1.93 27.56
C VAL A 174 20.92 2.73 27.26
N LYS A 175 20.87 3.67 26.31
CA LYS A 175 22.00 4.52 25.98
C LYS A 175 22.38 5.43 27.14
N GLU A 176 21.40 6.09 27.78
CA GLU A 176 21.63 6.94 28.96
C GLU A 176 22.26 6.14 30.12
N LEU A 177 21.73 4.95 30.41
CA LEU A 177 22.29 4.03 31.41
C LEU A 177 23.76 3.67 31.15
N LEU A 178 24.11 3.40 29.89
CA LEU A 178 25.48 3.06 29.51
C LEU A 178 26.41 4.28 29.61
N GLU A 179 25.93 5.47 29.24
CA GLU A 179 26.70 6.72 29.38
C GLU A 179 26.96 7.07 30.85
N ASP A 180 25.98 6.85 31.73
CA ASP A 180 26.15 7.05 33.17
C ASP A 180 27.09 6.01 33.78
N TYR A 181 26.99 4.74 33.38
CA TYR A 181 27.90 3.69 33.83
C TYR A 181 29.36 3.99 33.44
N VAL A 182 29.63 4.45 32.21
CA VAL A 182 30.99 4.77 31.77
C VAL A 182 31.59 5.94 32.56
N LYS A 183 30.78 6.95 32.94
CA LYS A 183 31.24 8.09 33.75
C LYS A 183 31.61 7.72 35.19
N GLU A 184 31.12 6.61 35.73
CA GLU A 184 31.49 6.13 37.06
C GLU A 184 32.88 5.47 37.11
N PHE A 185 33.51 5.20 35.96
CA PHE A 185 34.84 4.58 35.86
C PHE A 185 35.95 5.52 35.35
N ASP A 186 35.64 6.80 35.13
CA ASP A 186 36.60 7.89 34.86
C ASP A 186 36.83 8.74 36.12
#